data_AF-A0A3M2C1R2-F1
#
_entry.id   AF-A0A3M2C1R2-F1
#
_cell.length_a   1.000
_cell.length_b   1.000
_cell.length_c   1.000
_cell.angle_alpha   90.00
_cell.angle_beta   90.00
_cell.angle_gamma   90.00
#
_symmetry.space_group_name_H-M   'P 1'
#
loop_
_entity.id
_entity.type
_entity.pdbx_description
1 polymer ?
#
loop_
_entity_poly.entity_id
_entity_poly.type
_entity_poly.pdbx_seq_one_letter_code
_entity_poly.pdbx_strand_id
1 'polypeptide(L)'
;MTNRLADATSPYLRQHAHNPVDWLPWGAEAFARARAEDRPLLVSIGYSACHWCHVMERESFDDPETAALMNERFVCVKVDREERPDVDAVYMRAVQALTGHGGWPLTVFLTPDGRPYYGGTYFPPQPRHGVPSFRQVLRAVSDAYRQRPDEVERAAAELLDVLERSLAPRQPSGDVDPAGLVEPAEAALTASLDPVHGGFGGAPKFPQALALEFLLVRARRRGGGVPPAVANTLDRMAAGGIHDHLAGGFHRYTVDTAWLVPHFEKMLYDNALLARVYGLAARIDGTSRWRAVAERTLDYVLADLRHAAGGFFAARDADSEGEEGRFYLWTPDEIGDALAGDEAARRIALAAWGVRAGGNFEGRSILHRPQPLEAAAAEAGLDVGEAGRALERARTRLLEVRAQRPQPFRDEKVIVSWNALTIRALAEVGGAFARTDYVEAAARAARFLLAGPFAERPPRRVWIDGHTAADAVLEDYAALGNALISLHEATLEPRWLEEARALIEVMLERFGDDPTGAFHDTAADAETLVVRPRDVQDGAQPSGTALAVELLVRGGRLFGRPEWEARARRALALEAASLERWPTAFGRLLTVADALAAGPAEIVLVGPADRDGG
;
A
#
# COMPACT_ATOMS: atom_id res chain seq x y z
N MET A 1 15.29 17.64 24.96
CA MET A 1 15.25 18.92 24.22
C MET A 1 14.26 18.75 23.09
N THR A 2 13.51 19.78 22.72
CA THR A 2 12.54 19.71 21.62
C THR A 2 13.20 20.24 20.35
N ASN A 3 13.25 19.45 19.29
CA ASN A 3 13.79 19.86 17.99
C ASN A 3 12.66 20.43 17.08
N ARG A 4 13.01 20.82 15.85
CA ARG A 4 12.10 21.49 14.91
C ARG A 4 10.97 20.60 14.38
N LEU A 5 11.03 19.28 14.57
CA LEU A 5 9.95 18.38 14.14
C LEU A 5 8.69 18.51 15.01
N ALA A 6 8.76 19.21 16.15
CA ALA A 6 7.59 19.50 16.98
C ALA A 6 6.51 20.31 16.25
N ASP A 7 6.91 21.12 15.27
CA ASP A 7 6.03 21.97 14.47
C ASP A 7 5.49 21.24 13.21
N ALA A 8 5.88 19.99 12.99
CA ALA A 8 5.44 19.21 11.83
C ALA A 8 3.99 18.71 11.97
N THR A 9 3.27 18.61 10.85
CA THR A 9 1.93 18.00 10.80
C THR A 9 1.99 16.47 10.87
N SER A 10 2.99 15.88 10.21
CA SER A 10 3.20 14.43 10.18
C SER A 10 3.31 13.83 11.60
N PRO A 11 2.50 12.81 11.92
CA PRO A 11 2.67 12.04 13.16
C PRO A 11 4.04 11.39 13.24
N TYR A 12 4.54 10.85 12.13
CA TYR A 12 5.87 10.23 12.07
C TYR A 12 6.97 11.22 12.43
N LEU A 13 6.97 12.43 11.87
CA LEU A 13 7.98 13.43 12.21
C LEU A 13 7.88 13.86 13.69
N ARG A 14 6.67 14.07 14.21
CA ARG A 14 6.45 14.44 15.60
C ARG A 14 6.90 13.37 16.61
N GLN A 15 6.84 12.08 16.25
CA GLN A 15 7.39 11.00 17.10
C GLN A 15 8.88 11.23 17.42
N HIS A 16 9.63 11.92 16.53
CA HIS A 16 11.04 12.21 16.70
C HIS A 16 11.35 13.60 17.28
N ALA A 17 10.32 14.37 17.68
CA ALA A 17 10.47 15.76 18.14
C ALA A 17 11.30 15.90 19.43
N HIS A 18 11.39 14.84 20.23
CA HIS A 18 12.09 14.83 21.51
C HIS A 18 13.38 14.01 21.51
N ASN A 19 13.76 13.40 20.39
CA ASN A 19 15.04 12.69 20.29
C ASN A 19 16.20 13.68 20.53
N PRO A 20 17.33 13.21 21.10
CA PRO A 20 18.53 14.03 21.27
C PRO A 20 19.18 14.46 19.94
N VAL A 21 18.80 13.85 18.81
CA VAL A 21 19.23 14.27 17.47
C VAL A 21 18.56 15.60 17.07
N ASP A 22 19.34 16.53 16.52
CA ASP A 22 18.88 17.82 15.98
C ASP A 22 18.27 17.62 14.58
N TRP A 23 17.09 16.99 14.55
CA TRP A 23 16.38 16.71 13.31
C TRP A 23 15.83 17.97 12.64
N LEU A 24 15.96 18.01 11.32
CA LEU A 24 15.28 18.92 10.40
C LEU A 24 14.28 18.15 9.54
N PRO A 25 13.14 18.76 9.16
CA PRO A 25 12.33 18.22 8.07
C PRO A 25 13.08 18.36 6.74
N TRP A 26 12.70 17.56 5.74
CA TRP A 26 13.19 17.77 4.38
C TRP A 26 12.80 19.14 3.85
N GLY A 27 13.77 19.89 3.33
CA GLY A 27 13.52 21.16 2.66
C GLY A 27 14.75 22.06 2.58
N ALA A 28 14.53 23.26 2.02
CA ALA A 28 15.60 24.21 1.71
C ALA A 28 16.49 24.58 2.92
N GLU A 29 15.92 24.62 4.15
CA GLU A 29 16.69 24.90 5.38
C GLU A 29 17.79 23.85 5.60
N ALA A 30 17.47 22.57 5.46
CA ALA A 30 18.43 21.49 5.67
C ALA A 30 19.60 21.56 4.68
N PHE A 31 19.29 21.80 3.40
CA PHE A 31 20.29 21.96 2.35
C PHE A 31 21.13 23.23 2.50
N ALA A 32 20.52 24.34 2.88
CA ALA A 32 21.24 25.59 3.13
C ALA A 32 22.21 25.42 4.31
N ARG A 33 21.76 24.75 5.39
CA ARG A 33 22.61 24.43 6.54
C ARG A 33 23.76 23.50 6.17
N ALA A 34 23.49 22.43 5.41
CA ALA A 34 24.51 21.50 4.96
C ALA A 34 25.62 22.19 4.14
N ARG A 35 25.25 23.12 3.26
CA ARG A 35 26.20 23.94 2.50
C ARG A 35 26.97 24.94 3.36
N ALA A 36 26.28 25.62 4.28
CA ALA A 36 26.91 26.64 5.14
C ALA A 36 27.91 26.02 6.13
N GLU A 37 27.61 24.82 6.62
CA GLU A 37 28.46 24.10 7.58
C GLU A 37 29.49 23.17 6.91
N ASP A 38 29.45 23.02 5.58
CA ASP A 38 30.20 22.02 4.81
C ASP A 38 30.14 20.61 5.41
N ARG A 39 28.91 20.15 5.60
CA ARG A 39 28.61 18.85 6.21
C ARG A 39 27.69 18.02 5.33
N PRO A 40 27.92 16.70 5.22
CA PRO A 40 26.99 15.82 4.54
C PRO A 40 25.64 15.78 5.27
N LEU A 41 24.58 15.48 4.53
CA LEU A 41 23.28 15.19 5.11
C LEU A 41 23.19 13.71 5.49
N LEU A 42 22.55 13.43 6.63
CA LEU A 42 22.07 12.11 6.99
C LEU A 42 20.56 12.15 6.91
N VAL A 43 19.99 11.44 5.94
CA VAL A 43 18.55 11.42 5.68
C VAL A 43 17.98 10.08 6.14
N SER A 44 17.03 10.13 7.07
CA SER A 44 16.27 8.96 7.53
C SER A 44 14.83 9.05 7.04
N ILE A 45 14.38 8.06 6.27
CA ILE A 45 13.05 8.00 5.66
C ILE A 45 12.26 6.83 6.25
N GLY A 46 10.99 7.07 6.62
CA GLY A 46 10.08 6.08 7.18
C GLY A 46 8.64 6.58 7.27
N TYR A 47 7.80 5.89 8.06
CA TYR A 47 6.39 6.22 8.28
C TYR A 47 5.94 5.70 9.67
N SER A 48 4.79 6.18 10.14
CA SER A 48 4.34 6.08 11.54
C SER A 48 4.15 4.65 12.04
N ALA A 49 3.65 3.75 11.18
CA ALA A 49 3.31 2.37 11.53
C ALA A 49 4.47 1.37 11.29
N CYS A 50 5.66 1.87 10.93
CA CYS A 50 6.81 1.04 10.58
C CYS A 50 7.53 0.52 11.85
N HIS A 51 7.35 -0.77 12.17
CA HIS A 51 8.00 -1.40 13.33
C HIS A 51 9.53 -1.20 13.37
N TRP A 52 10.23 -1.53 12.27
CA TRP A 52 11.70 -1.39 12.23
C TRP A 52 12.16 0.07 12.34
N CYS A 53 11.30 1.03 11.99
CA CYS A 53 11.60 2.44 12.16
C CYS A 53 11.58 2.82 13.65
N HIS A 54 10.65 2.27 14.44
CA HIS A 54 10.63 2.42 15.90
C HIS A 54 11.79 1.67 16.57
N VAL A 55 12.16 0.49 16.07
CA VAL A 55 13.34 -0.23 16.58
C VAL A 55 14.60 0.61 16.39
N MET A 56 14.83 1.15 15.19
CA MET A 56 15.97 2.02 14.91
C MET A 56 15.96 3.28 15.79
N GLU A 57 14.78 3.84 16.04
CA GLU A 57 14.61 5.02 16.90
C GLU A 57 15.06 4.74 18.33
N ARG A 58 14.49 3.72 18.97
CA ARG A 58 14.80 3.34 20.36
C ARG A 58 16.25 2.92 20.55
N GLU A 59 16.80 2.20 19.58
CA GLU A 59 18.16 1.64 19.70
C GLU A 59 19.27 2.61 19.30
N SER A 60 18.97 3.61 18.46
CA SER A 60 20.00 4.50 17.89
C SER A 60 19.71 5.98 18.05
N PHE A 61 18.52 6.46 17.71
CA PHE A 61 18.24 7.91 17.70
C PHE A 61 18.03 8.47 19.11
N ASP A 62 17.56 7.64 20.04
CA ASP A 62 17.41 7.99 21.45
C ASP A 62 18.69 7.85 22.29
N ASP A 63 19.70 7.16 21.76
CA ASP A 63 20.98 6.99 22.44
C ASP A 63 21.81 8.30 22.40
N PRO A 64 22.14 8.92 23.55
CA PRO A 64 22.80 10.23 23.58
C PRO A 64 24.18 10.27 22.91
N GLU A 65 24.94 9.18 22.97
CA GLU A 65 26.27 9.11 22.34
C GLU A 65 26.16 9.04 20.81
N THR A 66 25.22 8.25 20.29
CA THR A 66 24.94 8.16 18.84
C THR A 66 24.40 9.49 18.33
N ALA A 67 23.46 10.10 19.06
CA ALA A 67 22.91 11.39 18.70
C ALA A 67 23.95 12.52 18.71
N ALA A 68 24.86 12.54 19.69
CA ALA A 68 25.98 13.49 19.70
C ALA A 68 26.87 13.32 18.47
N LEU A 69 27.20 12.08 18.10
CA LEU A 69 27.99 11.77 16.91
C LEU A 69 27.28 12.22 15.61
N MET A 70 25.96 12.00 15.52
CA MET A 70 25.14 12.45 14.40
C MET A 70 25.15 13.99 14.29
N ASN A 71 24.84 14.68 15.39
CA ASN A 71 24.75 16.13 15.49
C ASN A 71 26.10 16.84 15.29
N GLU A 72 27.23 16.17 15.51
CA GLU A 72 28.58 16.69 15.24
C GLU A 72 28.96 16.56 13.76
N ARG A 73 28.52 15.49 13.09
CA ARG A 73 29.06 15.09 11.78
C ARG A 73 28.13 15.33 10.60
N PHE A 74 26.82 15.36 10.82
CA PHE A 74 25.82 15.43 9.74
C PHE A 74 24.76 16.49 9.98
N VAL A 75 24.20 17.05 8.90
CA VAL A 75 22.88 17.70 9.00
C VAL A 75 21.83 16.59 8.94
N CYS A 76 21.16 16.34 10.07
CA CYS A 76 20.22 15.23 10.22
C CYS A 76 18.83 15.62 9.72
N VAL A 77 18.32 14.88 8.74
CA VAL A 77 17.02 15.12 8.10
C VAL A 77 16.11 13.93 8.29
N LYS A 78 14.86 14.20 8.67
CA LYS A 78 13.81 13.19 8.82
C LYS A 78 12.73 13.39 7.76
N VAL A 79 12.30 12.30 7.13
CA VAL A 79 11.34 12.34 6.02
C VAL A 79 10.22 11.33 6.25
N ASP A 80 8.97 11.80 6.22
CA ASP A 80 7.80 10.94 6.13
C ASP A 80 7.55 10.58 4.67
N ARG A 81 7.69 9.29 4.31
CA ARG A 81 7.49 8.83 2.94
C ARG A 81 6.05 8.98 2.44
N GLU A 82 5.09 9.07 3.35
CA GLU A 82 3.67 9.20 2.97
C GLU A 82 3.33 10.64 2.56
N GLU A 83 4.05 11.62 3.12
CA GLU A 83 4.02 13.02 2.67
C GLU A 83 4.98 13.25 1.48
N ARG A 84 6.15 12.62 1.46
CA ARG A 84 7.19 12.79 0.41
C ARG A 84 7.56 11.48 -0.28
N PRO A 85 6.61 10.85 -1.02
CA PRO A 85 6.88 9.60 -1.75
C PRO A 85 7.89 9.82 -2.90
N ASP A 86 8.01 11.05 -3.39
CA ASP A 86 8.99 11.48 -4.39
C ASP A 86 10.43 11.35 -3.89
N VAL A 87 10.69 11.83 -2.66
CA VAL A 87 12.00 11.74 -1.99
C VAL A 87 12.33 10.28 -1.68
N ASP A 88 11.35 9.54 -1.15
CA ASP A 88 11.46 8.10 -0.87
C ASP A 88 11.83 7.30 -2.13
N ALA A 89 11.14 7.52 -3.25
CA ALA A 89 11.38 6.80 -4.49
C ALA A 89 12.82 6.98 -5.00
N VAL A 90 13.34 8.22 -5.02
CA VAL A 90 14.70 8.51 -5.48
C VAL A 90 15.74 7.77 -4.64
N TYR A 91 15.64 7.88 -3.31
CA TYR A 91 16.67 7.36 -2.43
C TYR A 91 16.52 5.86 -2.14
N MET A 92 15.31 5.30 -2.22
CA MET A 92 15.09 3.85 -2.20
C MET A 92 15.79 3.20 -3.39
N ARG A 93 15.67 3.78 -4.59
CA ARG A 93 16.38 3.31 -5.79
C ARG A 93 17.90 3.40 -5.62
N ALA A 94 18.39 4.46 -4.98
CA ALA A 94 19.81 4.62 -4.69
C ALA A 94 20.33 3.50 -3.77
N VAL A 95 19.61 3.19 -2.70
CA VAL A 95 19.99 2.10 -1.78
C VAL A 95 19.85 0.72 -2.42
N GLN A 96 18.82 0.49 -3.24
CA GLN A 96 18.68 -0.75 -4.02
C GLN A 96 19.85 -0.94 -4.98
N ALA A 97 20.32 0.12 -5.63
CA ALA A 97 21.50 0.07 -6.51
C ALA A 97 22.79 -0.26 -5.73
N LEU A 98 22.94 0.27 -4.51
CA LEU A 98 24.11 0.03 -3.66
C LEU A 98 24.13 -1.36 -3.01
N THR A 99 22.96 -1.88 -2.63
CA THR A 99 22.87 -3.04 -1.72
C THR A 99 22.14 -4.24 -2.31
N GLY A 100 21.49 -4.09 -3.46
CA GLY A 100 20.67 -5.13 -4.10
C GLY A 100 19.28 -5.33 -3.48
N HIS A 101 19.01 -4.70 -2.34
CA HIS A 101 17.73 -4.76 -1.63
C HIS A 101 17.34 -3.37 -1.09
N GLY A 102 16.10 -3.23 -0.62
CA GLY A 102 15.62 -1.99 -0.01
C GLY A 102 14.57 -2.26 1.06
N GLY A 103 14.17 -1.23 1.78
CA GLY A 103 13.19 -1.32 2.85
C GLY A 103 13.28 -0.14 3.80
N TRP A 104 12.34 -0.08 4.74
CA TRP A 104 12.32 0.95 5.78
C TRP A 104 12.69 0.33 7.14
N PRO A 105 13.40 1.07 8.02
CA PRO A 105 13.85 2.45 7.86
C PRO A 105 14.93 2.56 6.78
N LEU A 106 14.89 3.64 6.01
CA LEU A 106 15.87 3.91 4.95
C LEU A 106 16.83 4.99 5.47
N THR A 107 18.13 4.73 5.42
CA THR A 107 19.18 5.62 5.94
C THR A 107 20.17 5.94 4.84
N VAL A 108 20.27 7.21 4.45
CA VAL A 108 21.00 7.63 3.24
C VAL A 108 21.88 8.83 3.56
N PHE A 109 23.09 8.83 3.01
CA PHE A 109 24.08 9.88 3.21
C PHE A 109 24.27 10.65 1.91
N LEU A 110 24.05 11.96 1.98
CA LEU A 110 24.04 12.85 0.82
C LEU A 110 25.13 13.90 0.93
N THR A 111 25.68 14.30 -0.21
CA THR A 111 26.47 15.53 -0.33
C THR A 111 25.56 16.77 -0.10
N PRO A 112 26.11 17.97 0.19
CA PRO A 112 25.32 19.19 0.44
C PRO A 112 24.39 19.66 -0.71
N ASP A 113 24.58 19.12 -1.91
CA ASP A 113 23.74 19.31 -3.10
C ASP A 113 22.74 18.15 -3.33
N GLY A 114 22.66 17.18 -2.40
CA GLY A 114 21.63 16.15 -2.36
C GLY A 114 21.95 14.85 -3.08
N ARG A 115 23.15 14.71 -3.67
CA ARG A 115 23.55 13.47 -4.35
C ARG A 115 23.89 12.38 -3.34
N PRO A 116 23.31 11.18 -3.45
CA PRO A 116 23.61 10.08 -2.54
C PRO A 116 25.00 9.52 -2.83
N TYR A 117 25.76 9.19 -1.79
CA TYR A 117 27.06 8.52 -1.94
C TYR A 117 27.21 7.26 -1.07
N TYR A 118 26.29 7.04 -0.13
CA TYR A 118 26.18 5.82 0.66
C TYR A 118 24.77 5.65 1.23
N GLY A 119 24.36 4.44 1.56
CA GLY A 119 23.09 4.20 2.23
C GLY A 119 22.83 2.73 2.54
N GLY A 120 21.79 2.50 3.33
CA GLY A 120 21.31 1.19 3.73
C GLY A 120 19.94 1.29 4.38
N THR A 121 19.48 0.18 4.95
CA THR A 121 18.20 0.14 5.66
C THR A 121 18.41 0.37 7.17
N TYR A 122 18.28 -0.69 7.96
CA TYR A 122 18.53 -0.68 9.40
C TYR A 122 20.02 -0.95 9.70
N PHE A 123 20.58 -0.17 10.62
CA PHE A 123 21.94 -0.36 11.14
C PHE A 123 21.88 -0.60 12.65
N PRO A 124 22.37 -1.74 13.17
CA PRO A 124 22.24 -2.07 14.58
C PRO A 124 23.12 -1.20 15.48
N PRO A 125 22.79 -1.05 16.77
CA PRO A 125 23.64 -0.31 17.72
C PRO A 125 25.00 -0.99 17.96
N GLN A 126 25.07 -2.31 17.73
CA GLN A 126 26.29 -3.11 17.82
C GLN A 126 26.46 -3.98 16.57
N PRO A 127 27.70 -4.30 16.17
CA PRO A 127 27.93 -5.12 14.97
C PRO A 127 27.31 -6.51 15.14
N ARG A 128 26.44 -6.91 14.21
CA ARG A 128 25.75 -8.21 14.24
C ARG A 128 25.52 -8.71 12.82
N HIS A 129 25.61 -10.02 12.62
CA HIS A 129 25.35 -10.69 11.33
C HIS A 129 26.08 -10.09 10.12
N GLY A 130 27.32 -9.63 10.30
CA GLY A 130 28.11 -9.00 9.24
C GLY A 130 27.72 -7.56 8.91
N VAL A 131 26.70 -7.01 9.58
CA VAL A 131 26.31 -5.60 9.47
C VAL A 131 27.11 -4.77 10.48
N PRO A 132 27.81 -3.70 10.05
CA PRO A 132 28.49 -2.80 10.97
C PRO A 132 27.50 -2.08 11.89
N SER A 133 27.97 -1.69 13.07
CA SER A 133 27.15 -0.84 13.95
C SER A 133 26.89 0.53 13.34
N PHE A 134 25.78 1.17 13.70
CA PHE A 134 25.44 2.48 13.19
C PHE A 134 26.54 3.52 13.48
N ARG A 135 27.14 3.52 14.68
CA ARG A 135 28.28 4.39 15.02
C ARG A 135 29.52 4.15 14.14
N GLN A 136 29.78 2.90 13.73
CA GLN A 136 30.87 2.61 12.78
C GLN A 136 30.57 3.19 11.40
N VAL A 137 29.32 3.05 10.92
CA VAL A 137 28.88 3.63 9.65
C VAL A 137 28.99 5.15 9.69
N LEU A 138 28.47 5.81 10.73
CA LEU A 138 28.54 7.26 10.91
C LEU A 138 29.98 7.79 10.84
N ARG A 139 30.93 7.12 11.51
CA ARG A 139 32.36 7.50 11.46
C ARG A 139 32.94 7.30 10.06
N ALA A 140 32.78 6.10 9.49
CA ALA A 140 33.38 5.74 8.21
C ALA A 140 32.92 6.66 7.07
N VAL A 141 31.62 6.96 7.02
CA VAL A 141 31.00 7.78 5.99
C VAL A 141 31.41 9.26 6.15
N SER A 142 31.40 9.78 7.37
CA SER A 142 31.85 11.16 7.66
C SER A 142 33.35 11.34 7.38
N ASP A 143 34.18 10.36 7.75
CA ASP A 143 35.62 10.41 7.52
C ASP A 143 35.94 10.29 6.01
N ALA A 144 35.18 9.48 5.25
CA ALA A 144 35.28 9.44 3.80
C ALA A 144 34.99 10.82 3.17
N TYR A 145 33.90 11.47 3.58
CA TYR A 145 33.54 12.81 3.09
C TYR A 145 34.65 13.84 3.34
N ARG A 146 35.24 13.86 4.54
CA ARG A 146 36.26 14.87 4.91
C ARG A 146 37.65 14.57 4.37
N GLN A 147 38.06 13.30 4.33
CA GLN A 147 39.44 12.90 4.06
C GLN A 147 39.66 12.42 2.62
N ARG A 148 38.58 12.00 1.94
CA ARG A 148 38.62 11.41 0.59
C ARG A 148 37.51 12.00 -0.30
N PRO A 149 37.45 13.35 -0.45
CA PRO A 149 36.38 14.00 -1.21
C PRO A 149 36.30 13.53 -2.66
N ASP A 150 37.43 13.21 -3.31
CA ASP A 150 37.45 12.68 -4.67
C ASP A 150 36.79 11.30 -4.81
N GLU A 151 36.88 10.45 -3.77
CA GLU A 151 36.18 9.15 -3.76
C GLU A 151 34.68 9.35 -3.58
N VAL A 152 34.28 10.29 -2.71
CA VAL A 152 32.86 10.60 -2.48
C VAL A 152 32.22 11.23 -3.71
N GLU A 153 32.90 12.16 -4.37
CA GLU A 153 32.42 12.79 -5.61
C GLU A 153 32.24 11.74 -6.71
N ARG A 154 33.19 10.80 -6.85
CA ARG A 154 33.07 9.70 -7.81
C ARG A 154 31.90 8.79 -7.49
N ALA A 155 31.75 8.38 -6.23
CA ALA A 155 30.63 7.53 -5.81
C ALA A 155 29.27 8.22 -6.02
N ALA A 156 29.19 9.53 -5.72
CA ALA A 156 27.99 10.33 -5.94
C ALA A 156 27.64 10.46 -7.43
N ALA A 157 28.64 10.71 -8.28
CA ALA A 157 28.46 10.81 -9.73
C ALA A 157 28.04 9.46 -10.35
N GLU A 158 28.70 8.36 -9.96
CA GLU A 158 28.35 7.01 -10.42
C GLU A 158 26.92 6.63 -10.02
N LEU A 159 26.52 6.91 -8.79
CA LEU A 159 25.17 6.60 -8.31
C LEU A 159 24.12 7.48 -8.97
N LEU A 160 24.41 8.76 -9.21
CA LEU A 160 23.52 9.65 -9.96
C LEU A 160 23.29 9.15 -11.39
N ASP A 161 24.35 8.76 -12.10
CA ASP A 161 24.25 8.22 -13.46
C ASP A 161 23.49 6.88 -13.50
N VAL A 162 23.61 6.03 -12.47
CA VAL A 162 22.76 4.83 -12.32
C VAL A 162 21.29 5.22 -12.12
N LEU A 163 21.00 6.21 -11.26
CA LEU A 163 19.65 6.68 -11.00
C LEU A 163 19.00 7.26 -12.27
N GLU A 164 19.69 8.16 -12.97
CA GLU A 164 19.23 8.76 -14.23
C GLU A 164 18.90 7.70 -15.27
N ARG A 165 19.80 6.71 -15.47
CA ARG A 165 19.57 5.61 -16.41
C ARG A 165 18.43 4.68 -15.98
N SER A 166 18.24 4.48 -14.68
CA SER A 166 17.19 3.60 -14.14
C SER A 166 15.78 4.20 -14.24
N LEU A 167 15.67 5.52 -14.13
CA LEU A 167 14.41 6.27 -14.14
C LEU A 167 14.06 6.84 -15.53
N ALA A 168 15.05 6.92 -16.43
CA ALA A 168 14.84 7.38 -17.80
C ALA A 168 13.81 6.49 -18.53
N PRO A 169 12.88 7.10 -19.29
CA PRO A 169 12.00 6.36 -20.18
C PRO A 169 12.81 5.50 -21.16
N ARG A 170 12.48 4.21 -21.23
CA ARG A 170 13.09 3.32 -22.23
C ARG A 170 12.57 3.68 -23.62
N GLN A 171 13.43 3.57 -24.64
CA GLN A 171 12.92 3.62 -26.01
C GLN A 171 12.24 2.28 -26.35
N PRO A 172 10.96 2.30 -26.78
CA PRO A 172 10.30 1.09 -27.21
C PRO A 172 10.97 0.59 -28.50
N SER A 173 11.13 -0.73 -28.63
CA SER A 173 11.74 -1.36 -29.80
C SER A 173 10.80 -1.47 -31.02
N GLY A 174 9.65 -0.80 -30.98
CA GLY A 174 8.61 -0.81 -32.01
C GLY A 174 7.20 -0.69 -31.41
N ASP A 175 6.18 -0.92 -32.24
CA ASP A 175 4.81 -1.05 -31.76
C ASP A 175 4.67 -2.31 -30.91
N VAL A 176 4.13 -2.15 -29.70
CA VAL A 176 3.92 -3.23 -28.75
C VAL A 176 2.48 -3.70 -28.85
N ASP A 177 2.27 -4.96 -29.24
CA ASP A 177 0.96 -5.61 -29.17
C ASP A 177 0.65 -5.98 -27.71
N PRO A 178 -0.37 -5.39 -27.06
CA PRO A 178 -0.72 -5.72 -25.69
C PRO A 178 -1.08 -7.20 -25.51
N ALA A 179 -1.63 -7.88 -26.53
CA ALA A 179 -1.95 -9.31 -26.44
C ALA A 179 -0.69 -10.16 -26.25
N GLY A 180 0.41 -9.81 -26.94
CA GLY A 180 1.70 -10.47 -26.83
C GLY A 180 2.36 -10.36 -25.45
N LEU A 181 1.99 -9.36 -24.65
CA LEU A 181 2.49 -9.20 -23.27
C LEU A 181 1.71 -10.02 -22.25
N VAL A 182 0.41 -10.19 -22.47
CA VAL A 182 -0.53 -10.70 -21.47
C VAL A 182 -0.39 -12.21 -21.27
N GLU A 183 -0.29 -12.98 -22.35
CA GLU A 183 -0.29 -14.45 -22.27
C GLU A 183 0.99 -15.02 -21.61
N PRO A 184 2.21 -14.55 -21.96
CA PRO A 184 3.42 -14.99 -21.28
C PRO A 184 3.42 -14.61 -19.80
N ALA A 185 2.94 -13.41 -19.46
CA ALA A 185 2.85 -12.95 -18.08
C ALA A 185 1.86 -13.78 -17.25
N GLU A 186 0.68 -14.11 -17.80
CA GLU A 186 -0.29 -15.00 -17.16
C GLU A 186 0.31 -16.39 -16.87
N ALA A 187 1.01 -16.97 -17.85
CA ALA A 187 1.67 -18.26 -17.68
C ALA A 187 2.75 -18.21 -16.59
N ALA A 188 3.60 -17.18 -16.61
CA ALA A 188 4.65 -16.99 -15.61
C ALA A 188 4.09 -16.79 -14.19
N LEU A 189 3.07 -15.95 -14.04
CA LEU A 189 2.40 -15.72 -12.76
C LEU A 189 1.76 -17.00 -12.23
N THR A 190 1.02 -17.71 -13.07
CA THR A 190 0.36 -18.97 -12.69
C THR A 190 1.38 -20.01 -12.23
N ALA A 191 2.51 -20.14 -12.93
CA ALA A 191 3.58 -21.07 -12.58
C ALA A 191 4.31 -20.70 -11.26
N SER A 192 4.28 -19.42 -10.87
CA SER A 192 4.93 -18.93 -9.65
C SER A 192 4.09 -19.02 -8.38
N LEU A 193 2.81 -19.41 -8.49
CA LEU A 193 1.92 -19.56 -7.34
C LEU A 193 2.26 -20.82 -6.52
N ASP A 194 2.36 -20.64 -5.22
CA ASP A 194 2.61 -21.71 -4.25
C ASP A 194 1.41 -22.67 -4.19
N PRO A 195 1.56 -23.95 -4.59
CA PRO A 195 0.47 -24.91 -4.59
C PRO A 195 0.07 -25.38 -3.19
N VAL A 196 0.92 -25.18 -2.17
CA VAL A 196 0.70 -25.64 -0.80
C VAL A 196 0.03 -24.55 0.03
N HIS A 197 0.70 -23.40 0.14
CA HIS A 197 0.23 -22.30 0.99
C HIS A 197 -0.44 -21.16 0.21
N GLY A 198 -0.45 -21.20 -1.13
CA GLY A 198 -1.01 -20.13 -1.96
C GLY A 198 -0.16 -18.87 -1.97
N GLY A 199 -0.38 -17.98 -2.93
CA GLY A 199 0.36 -16.73 -3.13
C GLY A 199 1.73 -16.91 -3.78
N PHE A 200 2.54 -15.86 -3.74
CA PHE A 200 3.80 -15.80 -4.47
C PHE A 200 5.00 -15.78 -3.52
N GLY A 201 6.09 -16.39 -3.94
CA GLY A 201 7.38 -16.33 -3.22
C GLY A 201 7.39 -17.06 -1.87
N GLY A 202 8.49 -16.85 -1.13
CA GLY A 202 8.73 -17.40 0.19
C GLY A 202 8.40 -16.42 1.33
N ALA A 203 9.07 -16.60 2.47
CA ALA A 203 8.99 -15.70 3.63
C ALA A 203 10.03 -14.55 3.51
N PRO A 204 9.69 -13.31 3.92
CA PRO A 204 8.35 -12.83 4.29
C PRO A 204 7.41 -12.79 3.08
N LYS A 205 6.10 -12.98 3.33
CA LYS A 205 5.10 -13.22 2.28
C LYS A 205 4.05 -12.12 2.24
N PHE A 206 3.88 -11.52 1.06
CA PHE A 206 2.95 -10.41 0.78
C PHE A 206 1.77 -10.88 -0.08
N PRO A 207 0.55 -10.33 0.08
CA PRO A 207 -0.63 -10.76 -0.67
C PRO A 207 -0.57 -10.59 -2.20
N GLN A 208 0.22 -9.64 -2.70
CA GLN A 208 0.35 -9.34 -4.15
C GLN A 208 -1.01 -9.15 -4.85
N ALA A 209 -1.89 -8.33 -4.24
CA ALA A 209 -3.29 -8.17 -4.66
C ALA A 209 -3.46 -7.80 -6.15
N LEU A 210 -2.53 -7.02 -6.71
CA LEU A 210 -2.58 -6.56 -8.10
C LEU A 210 -2.35 -7.69 -9.11
N ALA A 211 -1.42 -8.62 -8.82
CA ALA A 211 -1.20 -9.80 -9.64
C ALA A 211 -2.37 -10.79 -9.54
N LEU A 212 -2.97 -10.93 -8.34
CA LEU A 212 -4.18 -11.74 -8.17
C LEU A 212 -5.38 -11.15 -8.92
N GLU A 213 -5.55 -9.82 -8.88
CA GLU A 213 -6.62 -9.14 -9.63
C GLU A 213 -6.46 -9.36 -11.13
N PHE A 214 -5.24 -9.24 -11.67
CA PHE A 214 -4.97 -9.52 -13.09
C PHE A 214 -5.43 -10.93 -13.50
N LEU A 215 -5.03 -11.96 -12.75
CA LEU A 215 -5.40 -13.35 -13.04
C LEU A 215 -6.93 -13.56 -12.99
N LEU A 216 -7.62 -12.92 -12.03
CA LEU A 216 -9.08 -12.98 -11.92
C LEU A 216 -9.79 -12.26 -13.09
N VAL A 217 -9.36 -11.04 -13.43
CA VAL A 217 -9.93 -10.26 -14.54
C VAL A 217 -9.75 -11.03 -15.85
N ARG A 218 -8.55 -11.59 -16.07
CA ARG A 218 -8.23 -12.38 -17.26
C ARG A 218 -9.12 -13.61 -17.38
N ALA A 219 -9.24 -14.38 -16.29
CA ALA A 219 -10.11 -15.56 -16.25
C ALA A 219 -11.57 -15.20 -16.55
N ARG A 220 -12.09 -14.14 -15.92
CA ARG A 220 -13.46 -13.67 -16.15
C ARG A 220 -13.69 -13.26 -17.60
N ARG A 221 -12.73 -12.56 -18.20
CA ARG A 221 -12.84 -12.08 -19.59
C ARG A 221 -12.87 -13.22 -20.61
N ARG A 222 -12.15 -14.31 -20.34
CA ARG A 222 -12.22 -15.57 -21.12
C ARG A 222 -13.46 -16.42 -20.80
N GLY A 223 -14.38 -15.94 -19.95
CA GLY A 223 -15.57 -16.68 -19.53
C GLY A 223 -15.28 -17.83 -18.56
N GLY A 224 -14.09 -17.88 -17.97
CA GLY A 224 -13.68 -18.91 -17.02
C GLY A 224 -14.10 -18.61 -15.57
N GLY A 225 -13.99 -19.64 -14.72
CA GLY A 225 -14.12 -19.53 -13.27
C GLY A 225 -12.84 -19.00 -12.61
N VAL A 226 -12.82 -18.92 -11.27
CA VAL A 226 -11.61 -18.53 -10.54
C VAL A 226 -10.53 -19.61 -10.72
N PRO A 227 -9.29 -19.26 -11.16
CA PRO A 227 -8.23 -20.24 -11.32
C PRO A 227 -7.94 -20.99 -10.01
N PRO A 228 -7.76 -22.32 -10.01
CA PRO A 228 -7.58 -23.09 -8.77
C PRO A 228 -6.43 -22.61 -7.87
N ALA A 229 -5.30 -22.19 -8.46
CA ALA A 229 -4.16 -21.66 -7.71
C ALA A 229 -4.48 -20.30 -7.04
N VAL A 230 -5.28 -19.46 -7.70
CA VAL A 230 -5.79 -18.21 -7.13
C VAL A 230 -6.80 -18.50 -6.02
N ALA A 231 -7.72 -19.45 -6.24
CA ALA A 231 -8.68 -19.88 -5.21
C ALA A 231 -7.96 -20.38 -3.95
N ASN A 232 -6.93 -21.23 -4.09
CA ASN A 232 -6.10 -21.67 -2.98
C ASN A 232 -5.45 -20.48 -2.25
N THR A 233 -4.92 -19.51 -2.99
CA THR A 233 -4.33 -18.29 -2.41
C THR A 233 -5.32 -17.51 -1.56
N LEU A 234 -6.52 -17.25 -2.09
CA LEU A 234 -7.57 -16.53 -1.37
C LEU A 234 -8.07 -17.32 -0.15
N ASP A 235 -8.28 -18.64 -0.30
CA ASP A 235 -8.74 -19.47 0.81
C ASP A 235 -7.69 -19.57 1.93
N ARG A 236 -6.39 -19.65 1.58
CA ARG A 236 -5.29 -19.68 2.55
C ARG A 236 -5.10 -18.36 3.29
N MET A 237 -5.11 -17.23 2.58
CA MET A 237 -5.04 -15.91 3.24
C MET A 237 -6.25 -15.66 4.14
N ALA A 238 -7.48 -15.98 3.69
CA ALA A 238 -8.69 -15.81 4.49
C ALA A 238 -8.78 -16.78 5.69
N ALA A 239 -8.00 -17.86 5.68
CA ALA A 239 -7.88 -18.80 6.81
C ALA A 239 -6.70 -18.45 7.73
N GLY A 240 -5.66 -17.81 7.22
CA GLY A 240 -4.44 -17.46 7.96
C GLY A 240 -4.65 -16.41 9.05
N GLY A 241 -3.61 -16.19 9.86
CA GLY A 241 -3.54 -15.11 10.83
C GLY A 241 -3.34 -13.73 10.19
N ILE A 242 -3.01 -13.66 8.89
CA ILE A 242 -3.02 -12.40 8.13
C ILE A 242 -4.41 -11.75 8.09
N HIS A 243 -5.50 -12.52 8.19
CA HIS A 243 -6.86 -12.00 8.23
C HIS A 243 -7.37 -11.96 9.68
N ASP A 244 -7.85 -10.81 10.14
CA ASP A 244 -8.41 -10.68 11.49
C ASP A 244 -9.79 -11.33 11.56
N HIS A 245 -9.87 -12.49 12.20
CA HIS A 245 -11.09 -13.29 12.29
C HIS A 245 -12.18 -12.68 13.16
N LEU A 246 -11.91 -11.62 13.93
CA LEU A 246 -12.91 -10.96 14.77
C LEU A 246 -13.52 -9.74 14.07
N ALA A 247 -12.71 -8.75 13.69
CA ALA A 247 -13.22 -7.52 13.07
C ALA A 247 -13.22 -7.56 11.54
N GLY A 248 -12.51 -8.50 10.92
CA GLY A 248 -12.19 -8.45 9.51
C GLY A 248 -10.98 -7.54 9.23
N GLY A 249 -10.68 -7.42 7.94
CA GLY A 249 -9.50 -6.73 7.46
C GLY A 249 -8.25 -7.60 7.53
N PHE A 250 -7.24 -7.18 6.79
CA PHE A 250 -5.98 -7.86 6.61
C PHE A 250 -4.83 -7.05 7.21
N HIS A 251 -3.92 -7.78 7.84
CA HIS A 251 -2.59 -7.33 8.14
C HIS A 251 -1.75 -7.29 6.86
N ARG A 252 -0.68 -6.49 6.83
CA ARG A 252 0.05 -6.20 5.59
C ARG A 252 0.77 -7.40 4.98
N TYR A 253 1.47 -8.18 5.80
CA TYR A 253 2.23 -9.34 5.34
C TYR A 253 2.54 -10.30 6.49
N THR A 254 3.03 -11.50 6.17
CA THR A 254 3.47 -12.48 7.18
C THR A 254 4.96 -12.76 7.13
N VAL A 255 5.55 -13.06 8.29
CA VAL A 255 6.97 -13.47 8.38
C VAL A 255 7.18 -14.93 7.97
N ASP A 256 6.11 -15.73 7.93
CA ASP A 256 6.12 -17.11 7.47
C ASP A 256 5.43 -17.27 6.10
N THR A 257 5.58 -18.46 5.50
CA THR A 257 5.01 -18.80 4.19
C THR A 257 3.54 -19.23 4.23
N ALA A 258 3.03 -19.58 5.41
CA ALA A 258 1.71 -20.18 5.63
C ALA A 258 0.62 -19.17 5.99
N TRP A 259 0.94 -17.86 5.96
CA TRP A 259 0.04 -16.76 6.31
C TRP A 259 -0.36 -16.73 7.79
N LEU A 260 0.44 -17.29 8.69
CA LEU A 260 0.07 -17.43 10.10
C LEU A 260 0.48 -16.24 10.97
N VAL A 261 1.72 -15.78 10.86
CA VAL A 261 2.34 -14.80 11.75
C VAL A 261 2.46 -13.47 11.00
N PRO A 262 1.51 -12.54 11.18
CA PRO A 262 1.56 -11.25 10.52
C PRO A 262 2.54 -10.31 11.23
N HIS A 263 3.01 -9.30 10.50
CA HIS A 263 3.25 -8.01 11.12
C HIS A 263 1.89 -7.32 11.28
N PHE A 264 1.51 -6.99 12.51
CA PHE A 264 0.12 -6.71 12.85
C PHE A 264 -0.40 -5.34 12.35
N GLU A 265 0.40 -4.61 11.58
CA GLU A 265 -0.01 -3.39 10.89
C GLU A 265 -1.17 -3.65 9.92
N LYS A 266 -2.15 -2.74 9.89
CA LYS A 266 -3.26 -2.77 8.92
C LYS A 266 -3.32 -1.47 8.16
N MET A 267 -2.99 -1.53 6.87
CA MET A 267 -2.97 -0.37 5.98
C MET A 267 -4.30 -0.23 5.24
N LEU A 268 -4.75 1.01 5.01
CA LEU A 268 -5.98 1.31 4.28
C LEU A 268 -5.96 0.73 2.86
N TYR A 269 -4.85 0.92 2.12
CA TYR A 269 -4.74 0.49 0.73
C TYR A 269 -4.72 -1.03 0.59
N ASP A 270 -4.06 -1.77 1.49
CA ASP A 270 -4.02 -3.24 1.46
C ASP A 270 -5.44 -3.80 1.60
N ASN A 271 -6.20 -3.26 2.54
CA ASN A 271 -7.58 -3.65 2.78
C ASN A 271 -8.50 -3.28 1.62
N ALA A 272 -8.31 -2.11 0.99
CA ALA A 272 -9.06 -1.72 -0.21
C ALA A 272 -8.78 -2.66 -1.39
N LEU A 273 -7.51 -2.96 -1.66
CA LEU A 273 -7.08 -3.82 -2.77
C LEU A 273 -7.54 -5.26 -2.56
N LEU A 274 -7.40 -5.81 -1.35
CA LEU A 274 -7.85 -7.16 -1.05
C LEU A 274 -9.38 -7.28 -1.08
N ALA A 275 -10.12 -6.31 -0.55
CA ALA A 275 -11.58 -6.30 -0.67
C ALA A 275 -12.03 -6.35 -2.13
N ARG A 276 -11.36 -5.62 -3.04
CA ARG A 276 -11.63 -5.68 -4.48
C ARG A 276 -11.33 -7.07 -5.07
N VAL A 277 -10.19 -7.68 -4.72
CA VAL A 277 -9.81 -9.02 -5.19
C VAL A 277 -10.84 -10.08 -4.74
N TYR A 278 -11.20 -10.11 -3.46
CA TYR A 278 -12.23 -11.04 -2.95
C TYR A 278 -13.61 -10.73 -3.54
N GLY A 279 -13.94 -9.45 -3.73
CA GLY A 279 -15.17 -9.02 -4.39
C GLY A 279 -15.27 -9.53 -5.83
N LEU A 280 -14.19 -9.41 -6.60
CA LEU A 280 -14.10 -9.93 -7.96
C LEU A 280 -14.21 -11.46 -7.99
N ALA A 281 -13.49 -12.16 -7.12
CA ALA A 281 -13.56 -13.62 -7.04
C ALA A 281 -14.99 -14.11 -6.73
N ALA A 282 -15.67 -13.47 -5.78
CA ALA A 282 -17.06 -13.79 -5.44
C ALA A 282 -18.04 -13.54 -6.61
N ARG A 283 -17.80 -12.52 -7.45
CA ARG A 283 -18.61 -12.28 -8.65
C ARG A 283 -18.40 -13.33 -9.74
N ILE A 284 -17.19 -13.90 -9.84
CA ILE A 284 -16.85 -14.94 -10.82
C ILE A 284 -17.48 -16.27 -10.42
N ASP A 285 -17.32 -16.65 -9.15
CA ASP A 285 -17.66 -17.98 -8.63
C ASP A 285 -19.07 -18.06 -8.01
N GLY A 286 -19.69 -16.92 -7.70
CA GLY A 286 -21.01 -16.84 -7.07
C GLY A 286 -21.06 -17.36 -5.63
N THR A 287 -19.91 -17.60 -4.98
CA THR A 287 -19.84 -18.19 -3.64
C THR A 287 -19.89 -17.16 -2.52
N SER A 288 -20.54 -17.52 -1.40
CA SER A 288 -20.70 -16.65 -0.22
C SER A 288 -19.40 -16.46 0.57
N ARG A 289 -18.43 -17.39 0.48
CA ARG A 289 -17.22 -17.37 1.31
C ARG A 289 -16.32 -16.17 1.03
N TRP A 290 -16.08 -15.84 -0.25
CA TRP A 290 -15.26 -14.68 -0.62
C TRP A 290 -16.03 -13.37 -0.51
N ARG A 291 -17.34 -13.39 -0.77
CA ARG A 291 -18.22 -12.24 -0.48
C ARG A 291 -18.10 -11.83 0.98
N ALA A 292 -18.19 -12.78 1.91
CA ALA A 292 -18.10 -12.51 3.33
C ALA A 292 -16.73 -11.96 3.75
N VAL A 293 -15.63 -12.34 3.08
CA VAL A 293 -14.29 -11.77 3.32
C VAL A 293 -14.22 -10.33 2.81
N ALA A 294 -14.72 -10.05 1.62
CA ALA A 294 -14.77 -8.70 1.07
C ALA A 294 -15.63 -7.76 1.94
N GLU A 295 -16.84 -8.19 2.33
CA GLU A 295 -17.73 -7.42 3.20
C GLU A 295 -17.10 -7.17 4.57
N ARG A 296 -16.57 -8.20 5.26
CA ARG A 296 -15.90 -8.00 6.56
C ARG A 296 -14.68 -7.09 6.48
N THR A 297 -13.95 -7.11 5.37
CA THR A 297 -12.80 -6.22 5.15
C THR A 297 -13.25 -4.77 5.02
N LEU A 298 -14.32 -4.51 4.26
CA LEU A 298 -14.87 -3.16 4.12
C LEU A 298 -15.61 -2.68 5.36
N ASP A 299 -16.29 -3.57 6.08
CA ASP A 299 -16.93 -3.27 7.36
C ASP A 299 -15.88 -2.85 8.40
N TYR A 300 -14.70 -3.51 8.43
CA TYR A 300 -13.55 -3.05 9.23
C TYR A 300 -13.12 -1.63 8.86
N VAL A 301 -12.94 -1.34 7.56
CA VAL A 301 -12.55 0.01 7.10
C VAL A 301 -13.56 1.06 7.54
N LEU A 302 -14.86 0.77 7.41
CA LEU A 302 -15.94 1.69 7.83
C LEU A 302 -16.01 1.88 9.35
N ALA A 303 -15.74 0.83 10.13
CA ALA A 303 -15.84 0.86 11.58
C ALA A 303 -14.63 1.53 12.25
N ASP A 304 -13.42 1.28 11.73
CA ASP A 304 -12.18 1.59 12.45
C ASP A 304 -11.38 2.75 11.82
N LEU A 305 -11.40 2.86 10.49
CA LEU A 305 -10.61 3.83 9.73
C LEU A 305 -11.43 5.01 9.23
N ARG A 306 -12.76 5.03 9.38
CA ARG A 306 -13.58 6.13 8.87
C ARG A 306 -13.48 7.38 9.74
N HIS A 307 -13.16 8.50 9.12
CA HIS A 307 -13.25 9.82 9.73
C HIS A 307 -14.67 10.37 9.65
N ALA A 308 -15.10 11.14 10.65
CA ALA A 308 -16.46 11.68 10.74
C ALA A 308 -16.82 12.64 9.58
N ALA A 309 -15.82 13.35 9.03
CA ALA A 309 -16.03 14.25 7.88
C ALA A 309 -16.13 13.53 6.53
N GLY A 310 -15.85 12.22 6.46
CA GLY A 310 -16.09 11.39 5.27
C GLY A 310 -14.87 10.66 4.73
N GLY A 311 -13.65 11.15 4.96
CA GLY A 311 -12.41 10.46 4.56
C GLY A 311 -12.10 9.23 5.41
N PHE A 312 -10.99 8.57 5.09
CA PHE A 312 -10.46 7.39 5.77
C PHE A 312 -9.02 7.61 6.20
N PHE A 313 -8.74 7.19 7.42
CA PHE A 313 -7.43 7.19 8.05
C PHE A 313 -6.50 6.14 7.43
N ALA A 314 -5.20 6.45 7.46
CA ALA A 314 -4.16 5.76 6.73
C ALA A 314 -3.92 4.33 7.21
N ALA A 315 -3.83 4.11 8.53
CA ALA A 315 -3.44 2.82 9.08
C ALA A 315 -3.77 2.62 10.56
N ARG A 316 -3.64 1.36 11.01
CA ARG A 316 -3.40 0.96 12.40
C ARG A 316 -1.99 0.41 12.53
N ASP A 317 -1.31 0.82 13.59
CA ASP A 317 0.03 0.36 13.96
C ASP A 317 0.04 -1.13 14.35
N ALA A 318 1.21 -1.76 14.27
CA ALA A 318 1.44 -3.14 14.70
C ALA A 318 1.56 -3.26 16.23
N ASP A 319 2.08 -2.22 16.89
CA ASP A 319 2.37 -2.20 18.32
C ASP A 319 1.19 -1.66 19.15
N SER A 320 0.93 -2.28 20.31
CA SER A 320 0.10 -1.71 21.37
C SER A 320 0.83 -1.86 22.70
N GLU A 321 0.95 -0.76 23.44
CA GLU A 321 1.79 -0.66 24.66
C GLU A 321 3.27 -1.00 24.41
N GLY A 322 3.77 -0.82 23.18
CA GLY A 322 5.16 -1.13 22.80
C GLY A 322 5.42 -2.62 22.54
N GLU A 323 4.38 -3.45 22.54
CA GLU A 323 4.43 -4.87 22.18
C GLU A 323 3.69 -5.12 20.86
N GLU A 324 4.37 -5.73 19.89
CA GLU A 324 3.79 -6.07 18.58
C GLU A 324 2.66 -7.12 18.76
N GLY A 325 1.49 -6.86 18.19
CA GLY A 325 0.40 -7.83 18.12
C GLY A 325 -0.40 -8.06 19.41
N ARG A 326 0.01 -7.51 20.56
CA ARG A 326 -0.66 -7.68 21.88
C ARG A 326 -2.18 -7.51 21.83
N PHE A 327 -2.67 -6.52 21.08
CA PHE A 327 -4.10 -6.26 20.90
C PHE A 327 -4.87 -7.44 20.28
N TYR A 328 -4.24 -8.19 19.38
CA TYR A 328 -4.84 -9.24 18.55
C TYR A 328 -4.71 -10.65 19.14
N LEU A 329 -3.79 -10.88 20.06
CA LEU A 329 -3.47 -12.19 20.61
C LEU A 329 -4.45 -12.64 21.71
N TRP A 330 -4.66 -13.95 21.82
CA TRP A 330 -5.56 -14.56 22.80
C TRP A 330 -4.94 -15.77 23.49
N THR A 331 -5.32 -16.01 24.74
CA THR A 331 -5.07 -17.27 25.44
C THR A 331 -6.35 -18.09 25.56
N PRO A 332 -6.26 -19.42 25.79
CA PRO A 332 -7.44 -20.24 26.09
C PRO A 332 -8.26 -19.70 27.27
N ASP A 333 -7.58 -19.20 28.31
CA ASP A 333 -8.21 -18.69 29.52
C ASP A 333 -8.96 -17.37 29.23
N GLU A 334 -8.36 -16.43 28.49
CA GLU A 334 -9.04 -15.19 28.08
C GLU A 334 -10.31 -15.47 27.25
N ILE A 335 -10.28 -16.46 26.35
CA ILE A 335 -11.46 -16.90 25.60
C ILE A 335 -12.48 -17.57 26.52
N GLY A 336 -12.00 -18.39 27.45
CA GLY A 336 -12.83 -19.07 28.45
C GLY A 336 -13.60 -18.09 29.34
N ASP A 337 -12.92 -17.06 29.84
CA ASP A 337 -13.50 -16.02 30.68
C ASP A 337 -14.50 -15.16 29.89
N ALA A 338 -14.14 -14.75 28.67
CA ALA A 338 -15.01 -13.95 27.81
C ALA A 338 -16.33 -14.67 27.45
N LEU A 339 -16.29 -16.01 27.38
CA LEU A 339 -17.39 -16.88 26.96
C LEU A 339 -17.93 -17.78 28.08
N ALA A 340 -17.68 -17.45 29.35
CA ALA A 340 -18.04 -18.30 30.50
C ALA A 340 -19.54 -18.66 30.57
N GLY A 341 -20.42 -17.85 29.97
CA GLY A 341 -21.86 -18.09 29.89
C GLY A 341 -22.36 -18.83 28.63
N ASP A 342 -21.49 -19.17 27.68
CA ASP A 342 -21.86 -19.82 26.42
C ASP A 342 -20.84 -20.92 26.06
N GLU A 343 -21.05 -22.11 26.63
CA GLU A 343 -20.14 -23.25 26.45
C GLU A 343 -20.03 -23.72 25.00
N ALA A 344 -21.11 -23.60 24.21
CA ALA A 344 -21.08 -23.93 22.80
C ALA A 344 -20.17 -22.96 22.04
N ALA A 345 -20.31 -21.65 22.28
CA ALA A 345 -19.46 -20.62 21.71
C ALA A 345 -17.99 -20.79 22.12
N ARG A 346 -17.72 -21.12 23.40
CA ARG A 346 -16.38 -21.38 23.89
C ARG A 346 -15.69 -22.53 23.16
N ARG A 347 -16.34 -23.70 23.11
CA ARG A 347 -15.76 -24.90 22.47
C ARG A 347 -15.51 -24.69 20.98
N ILE A 348 -16.47 -24.09 20.27
CA ILE A 348 -16.29 -23.85 18.83
C ILE A 348 -15.24 -22.78 18.56
N ALA A 349 -15.13 -21.73 19.37
CA ALA A 349 -14.10 -20.70 19.21
C ALA A 349 -12.68 -21.30 19.32
N LEU A 350 -12.43 -22.12 20.35
CA LEU A 350 -11.13 -22.76 20.54
C LEU A 350 -10.78 -23.70 19.37
N ALA A 351 -11.74 -24.51 18.92
CA ALA A 351 -11.55 -25.47 17.83
C ALA A 351 -11.41 -24.81 16.45
N ALA A 352 -12.26 -23.81 16.15
CA ALA A 352 -12.30 -23.15 14.85
C ALA A 352 -11.17 -22.14 14.66
N TRP A 353 -10.71 -21.49 15.73
CA TRP A 353 -9.61 -20.51 15.67
C TRP A 353 -8.23 -21.05 16.08
N GLY A 354 -8.13 -22.38 16.29
CA GLY A 354 -6.87 -23.05 16.56
C GLY A 354 -6.20 -22.59 17.87
N VAL A 355 -6.99 -22.25 18.88
CA VAL A 355 -6.48 -21.77 20.18
C VAL A 355 -6.23 -22.96 21.09
N ARG A 356 -4.96 -23.15 21.48
CA ARG A 356 -4.47 -24.28 22.27
C ARG A 356 -3.58 -23.79 23.41
N ALA A 357 -3.38 -24.63 24.43
CA ALA A 357 -2.40 -24.36 25.48
C ALA A 357 -1.00 -24.19 24.86
N GLY A 358 -0.26 -23.16 25.30
CA GLY A 358 1.06 -22.80 24.77
C GLY A 358 1.04 -21.87 23.55
N GLY A 359 -0.12 -21.65 22.92
CA GLY A 359 -0.26 -20.70 21.83
C GLY A 359 0.43 -21.14 20.52
N ASN A 360 0.41 -20.24 19.53
CA ASN A 360 1.16 -20.37 18.27
C ASN A 360 2.12 -19.18 18.03
N PHE A 361 2.16 -18.22 18.96
CA PHE A 361 3.04 -17.05 18.92
C PHE A 361 3.31 -16.57 20.36
N GLU A 362 4.57 -16.66 20.80
CA GLU A 362 5.03 -16.14 22.10
C GLU A 362 4.17 -16.55 23.31
N GLY A 363 3.70 -17.81 23.34
CA GLY A 363 2.84 -18.32 24.42
C GLY A 363 1.35 -17.96 24.30
N ARG A 364 0.97 -17.17 23.30
CA ARG A 364 -0.40 -16.78 22.96
C ARG A 364 -0.80 -17.25 21.56
N SER A 365 -2.08 -17.10 21.21
CA SER A 365 -2.63 -17.51 19.93
C SER A 365 -3.00 -16.32 19.06
N ILE A 366 -2.42 -16.31 17.86
CA ILE A 366 -2.97 -15.67 16.68
C ILE A 366 -4.16 -16.52 16.22
N LEU A 367 -5.34 -15.90 16.14
CA LEU A 367 -6.52 -16.57 15.63
C LEU A 367 -6.32 -16.88 14.14
N HIS A 368 -6.54 -18.13 13.76
CA HIS A 368 -6.47 -18.61 12.38
C HIS A 368 -7.41 -19.82 12.24
N ARG A 369 -7.79 -20.21 11.03
CA ARG A 369 -8.65 -21.37 10.79
C ARG A 369 -7.83 -22.56 10.28
N PRO A 370 -7.32 -23.44 11.16
CA PRO A 370 -6.50 -24.58 10.75
C PRO A 370 -7.30 -25.67 10.04
N GLN A 371 -8.62 -25.69 10.20
CA GLN A 371 -9.51 -26.72 9.68
C GLN A 371 -10.86 -26.13 9.22
N PRO A 372 -11.60 -26.82 8.34
CA PRO A 372 -12.96 -26.44 7.97
C PRO A 372 -13.93 -26.41 9.16
N LEU A 373 -15.03 -25.67 9.03
CA LEU A 373 -16.02 -25.51 10.10
C LEU A 373 -16.64 -26.85 10.51
N GLU A 374 -16.80 -27.78 9.57
CA GLU A 374 -17.34 -29.11 9.79
C GLU A 374 -16.46 -29.93 10.73
N ALA A 375 -15.13 -29.84 10.55
CA ALA A 375 -14.17 -30.52 11.41
C ALA A 375 -14.12 -29.87 12.81
N ALA A 376 -14.12 -28.54 12.87
CA ALA A 376 -14.19 -27.80 14.14
C ALA A 376 -15.50 -28.07 14.89
N ALA A 377 -16.63 -28.22 14.18
CA ALA A 377 -17.92 -28.56 14.76
C ALA A 377 -17.91 -29.97 15.35
N ALA A 378 -17.32 -30.94 14.65
CA ALA A 378 -17.15 -32.30 15.17
C ALA A 378 -16.26 -32.33 16.43
N GLU A 379 -15.14 -31.60 16.42
CA GLU A 379 -14.26 -31.45 17.60
C GLU A 379 -15.00 -30.81 18.78
N ALA A 380 -15.80 -29.78 18.50
CA ALA A 380 -16.63 -29.10 19.49
C ALA A 380 -17.89 -29.88 19.87
N GLY A 381 -18.17 -31.04 19.27
CA GLY A 381 -19.39 -31.82 19.51
C GLY A 381 -20.68 -31.03 19.25
N LEU A 382 -20.73 -30.29 18.14
CA LEU A 382 -21.86 -29.49 17.69
C LEU A 382 -22.27 -29.89 16.25
N ASP A 383 -23.54 -29.69 15.92
CA ASP A 383 -23.96 -29.69 14.51
C ASP A 383 -23.37 -28.47 13.77
N VAL A 384 -23.12 -28.59 12.47
CA VAL A 384 -22.49 -27.53 11.65
C VAL A 384 -23.29 -26.22 11.69
N GLY A 385 -24.62 -26.30 11.64
CA GLY A 385 -25.48 -25.11 11.69
C GLY A 385 -25.45 -24.44 13.06
N GLU A 386 -25.41 -25.22 14.14
CA GLU A 386 -25.25 -24.69 15.50
C GLU A 386 -23.85 -24.10 15.70
N ALA A 387 -22.80 -24.78 15.24
CA ALA A 387 -21.42 -24.34 15.30
C ALA A 387 -21.24 -22.98 14.62
N GLY A 388 -21.82 -22.77 13.43
CA GLY A 388 -21.80 -21.47 12.75
C GLY A 388 -22.45 -20.36 13.58
N ARG A 389 -23.63 -20.60 14.17
CA ARG A 389 -24.31 -19.61 15.04
C ARG A 389 -23.53 -19.34 16.32
N ALA A 390 -22.94 -20.37 16.94
CA ALA A 390 -22.15 -20.25 18.16
C ALA A 390 -20.83 -19.52 17.91
N LEU A 391 -20.18 -19.75 16.76
CA LEU A 391 -18.96 -19.07 16.37
C LEU A 391 -19.19 -17.57 16.13
N GLU A 392 -20.32 -17.17 15.54
CA GLU A 392 -20.65 -15.73 15.38
C GLU A 392 -20.95 -15.05 16.72
N ARG A 393 -21.58 -15.75 17.67
CA ARG A 393 -21.74 -15.23 19.06
C ARG A 393 -20.37 -15.08 19.74
N ALA A 394 -19.50 -16.08 19.60
CA ALA A 394 -18.14 -16.00 20.09
C ALA A 394 -17.39 -14.79 19.50
N ARG A 395 -17.47 -14.62 18.17
CA ARG A 395 -16.81 -13.54 17.44
C ARG A 395 -17.25 -12.17 17.96
N THR A 396 -18.55 -11.97 18.10
CA THR A 396 -19.14 -10.73 18.61
C THR A 396 -18.65 -10.45 20.02
N ARG A 397 -18.72 -11.46 20.92
CA ARG A 397 -18.31 -11.30 22.31
C ARG A 397 -16.81 -11.04 22.48
N LEU A 398 -15.96 -11.76 21.74
CA LEU A 398 -14.51 -11.53 21.77
C LEU A 398 -14.14 -10.17 21.18
N LEU A 399 -14.86 -9.70 20.16
CA LEU A 399 -14.66 -8.37 19.60
C LEU A 399 -15.01 -7.26 20.62
N GLU A 400 -16.10 -7.41 21.38
CA GLU A 400 -16.46 -6.49 22.47
C GLU A 400 -15.38 -6.44 23.56
N VAL A 401 -14.85 -7.61 23.96
CA VAL A 401 -13.77 -7.69 24.95
C VAL A 401 -12.49 -7.07 24.39
N ARG A 402 -12.16 -7.32 23.11
CA ARG A 402 -10.99 -6.72 22.46
C ARG A 402 -11.07 -5.20 22.38
N ALA A 403 -12.27 -4.64 22.16
CA ALA A 403 -12.47 -3.20 22.10
C ALA A 403 -12.11 -2.46 23.41
N GLN A 404 -12.06 -3.17 24.54
CA GLN A 404 -11.66 -2.64 25.85
C GLN A 404 -10.14 -2.69 26.09
N ARG A 405 -9.37 -3.34 25.21
CA ARG A 405 -7.91 -3.40 25.29
C ARG A 405 -7.29 -2.08 24.82
N PRO A 406 -6.07 -1.75 25.27
CA PRO A 406 -5.28 -0.67 24.68
C PRO A 406 -5.19 -0.82 23.17
N GLN A 407 -5.66 0.19 22.45
CA GLN A 407 -5.75 0.18 20.99
C GLN A 407 -4.38 0.48 20.39
N PRO A 408 -3.97 -0.21 19.30
CA PRO A 408 -2.83 0.22 18.50
C PRO A 408 -3.02 1.65 18.01
N PHE A 409 -1.92 2.39 17.89
CA PHE A 409 -1.96 3.75 17.39
C PHE A 409 -2.65 3.80 16.02
N ARG A 410 -3.49 4.82 15.80
CA ARG A 410 -4.14 5.06 14.51
C ARG A 410 -3.45 6.20 13.82
N ASP A 411 -2.94 5.94 12.62
CA ASP A 411 -2.45 7.01 11.77
C ASP A 411 -3.63 7.72 11.12
N GLU A 412 -3.94 8.90 11.64
CA GLU A 412 -5.10 9.70 11.24
C GLU A 412 -4.86 10.57 9.99
N LYS A 413 -3.75 10.35 9.27
CA LYS A 413 -3.57 10.94 7.93
C LYS A 413 -4.68 10.46 6.98
N VAL A 414 -5.27 11.39 6.24
CA VAL A 414 -6.09 11.11 5.06
C VAL A 414 -5.22 11.39 3.83
N ILE A 415 -4.85 10.31 3.14
CA ILE A 415 -4.01 10.36 1.92
C ILE A 415 -4.91 10.16 0.71
N VAL A 416 -4.84 11.07 -0.28
CA VAL A 416 -5.74 11.09 -1.45
C VAL A 416 -5.71 9.77 -2.21
N SER A 417 -4.55 9.27 -2.63
CA SER A 417 -4.47 8.02 -3.39
C SER A 417 -5.03 6.81 -2.62
N TRP A 418 -4.74 6.69 -1.32
CA TRP A 418 -5.22 5.56 -0.50
C TRP A 418 -6.74 5.61 -0.32
N ASN A 419 -7.27 6.79 -0.08
CA ASN A 419 -8.71 7.00 0.00
C ASN A 419 -9.39 6.73 -1.35
N ALA A 420 -8.76 7.11 -2.46
CA ALA A 420 -9.28 6.82 -3.79
C ALA A 420 -9.35 5.30 -4.07
N LEU A 421 -8.32 4.53 -3.68
CA LEU A 421 -8.38 3.06 -3.75
C LEU A 421 -9.54 2.49 -2.91
N THR A 422 -9.78 3.04 -1.72
CA THR A 422 -10.91 2.66 -0.86
C THR A 422 -12.28 3.05 -1.44
N ILE A 423 -12.41 4.26 -1.99
CA ILE A 423 -13.63 4.74 -2.67
C ILE A 423 -13.95 3.78 -3.82
N ARG A 424 -12.94 3.43 -4.62
CA ARG A 424 -13.09 2.47 -5.72
C ARG A 424 -13.55 1.10 -5.21
N ALA A 425 -12.95 0.60 -4.13
CA ALA A 425 -13.34 -0.68 -3.52
C ALA A 425 -14.79 -0.68 -3.04
N LEU A 426 -15.18 0.35 -2.27
CA LEU A 426 -16.54 0.51 -1.76
C LEU A 426 -17.57 0.66 -2.88
N ALA A 427 -17.26 1.42 -3.95
CA ALA A 427 -18.14 1.59 -5.09
C ALA A 427 -18.34 0.28 -5.87
N GLU A 428 -17.25 -0.41 -6.22
CA GLU A 428 -17.29 -1.63 -7.02
C GLU A 428 -17.92 -2.81 -6.25
N VAL A 429 -17.49 -3.03 -5.00
CA VAL A 429 -18.06 -4.09 -4.15
C VAL A 429 -19.48 -3.75 -3.72
N GLY A 430 -19.74 -2.49 -3.36
CA GLY A 430 -21.06 -2.00 -2.97
C GLY A 430 -22.10 -2.17 -4.07
N GLY A 431 -21.75 -1.74 -5.29
CA GLY A 431 -22.60 -1.94 -6.46
C GLY A 431 -22.83 -3.41 -6.80
N ALA A 432 -21.78 -4.25 -6.72
CA ALA A 432 -21.88 -5.67 -7.04
C ALA A 432 -22.72 -6.47 -6.02
N PHE A 433 -22.69 -6.09 -4.74
CA PHE A 433 -23.33 -6.83 -3.66
C PHE A 433 -24.62 -6.18 -3.13
N ALA A 434 -25.06 -5.09 -3.77
CA ALA A 434 -26.20 -4.27 -3.35
C ALA A 434 -26.06 -3.72 -1.92
N ARG A 435 -24.83 -3.33 -1.53
CA ARG A 435 -24.54 -2.66 -0.26
C ARG A 435 -24.55 -1.15 -0.47
N THR A 436 -25.73 -0.54 -0.33
CA THR A 436 -25.93 0.91 -0.53
C THR A 436 -25.13 1.73 0.48
N ASP A 437 -24.95 1.22 1.70
CA ASP A 437 -24.11 1.82 2.74
C ASP A 437 -22.65 1.99 2.30
N TYR A 438 -22.12 1.05 1.50
CA TYR A 438 -20.77 1.15 0.94
C TYR A 438 -20.69 2.24 -0.14
N VAL A 439 -21.64 2.25 -1.08
CA VAL A 439 -21.67 3.24 -2.17
C VAL A 439 -21.84 4.65 -1.62
N GLU A 440 -22.67 4.84 -0.60
CA GLU A 440 -22.81 6.12 0.07
C GLU A 440 -21.55 6.57 0.81
N ALA A 441 -20.85 5.64 1.46
CA ALA A 441 -19.57 5.94 2.10
C ALA A 441 -18.51 6.35 1.08
N ALA A 442 -18.44 5.67 -0.06
CA ALA A 442 -17.59 6.04 -1.19
C ALA A 442 -17.91 7.46 -1.69
N ALA A 443 -19.20 7.77 -1.88
CA ALA A 443 -19.63 9.09 -2.33
C ALA A 443 -19.33 10.20 -1.30
N ARG A 444 -19.45 9.92 0.00
CA ARG A 444 -19.06 10.87 1.06
C ARG A 444 -17.56 11.14 1.05
N ALA A 445 -16.75 10.10 0.94
CA ALA A 445 -15.30 10.23 0.87
C ALA A 445 -14.85 10.99 -0.41
N ALA A 446 -15.45 10.69 -1.56
CA ALA A 446 -15.17 11.41 -2.81
C ALA A 446 -15.49 12.91 -2.68
N ARG A 447 -16.63 13.28 -2.08
CA ARG A 447 -16.94 14.70 -1.80
C ARG A 447 -15.94 15.32 -0.84
N PHE A 448 -15.49 14.59 0.17
CA PHE A 448 -14.48 15.08 1.10
C PHE A 448 -13.15 15.40 0.39
N LEU A 449 -12.71 14.54 -0.51
CA LEU A 449 -11.47 14.75 -1.29
C LEU A 449 -11.59 15.83 -2.37
N LEU A 450 -12.80 16.09 -2.89
CA LEU A 450 -13.04 17.13 -3.90
C LEU A 450 -13.37 18.50 -3.30
N ALA A 451 -13.49 18.61 -1.98
CA ALA A 451 -13.95 19.82 -1.31
C ALA A 451 -12.95 20.36 -0.27
N GLY A 452 -13.30 21.52 0.29
CA GLY A 452 -12.63 22.12 1.44
C GLY A 452 -11.11 22.23 1.27
N PRO A 453 -10.31 21.61 2.16
CA PRO A 453 -8.85 21.77 2.18
C PRO A 453 -8.14 21.14 0.96
N PHE A 454 -8.77 20.23 0.24
CA PHE A 454 -8.22 19.63 -0.98
C PHE A 454 -8.62 20.38 -2.27
N ALA A 455 -9.49 21.39 -2.16
CA ALA A 455 -9.93 22.19 -3.32
C ALA A 455 -8.88 23.20 -3.81
N GLU A 456 -7.79 23.38 -3.06
CA GLU A 456 -6.65 24.21 -3.46
C GLU A 456 -6.03 23.71 -4.78
N ARG A 457 -5.41 24.62 -5.54
CA ARG A 457 -4.65 24.30 -6.76
C ARG A 457 -3.21 24.83 -6.61
N PRO A 458 -2.19 23.96 -6.67
CA PRO A 458 -2.29 22.51 -6.85
C PRO A 458 -2.94 21.81 -5.63
N PRO A 459 -3.66 20.69 -5.84
CA PRO A 459 -4.24 19.91 -4.77
C PRO A 459 -3.15 19.35 -3.85
N ARG A 460 -3.50 19.20 -2.58
CA ARG A 460 -2.62 18.66 -1.53
C ARG A 460 -2.79 17.14 -1.43
N ARG A 461 -1.75 16.43 -1.01
CA ARG A 461 -1.77 14.96 -0.89
C ARG A 461 -2.37 14.47 0.42
N VAL A 462 -2.01 15.13 1.51
CA VAL A 462 -2.30 14.68 2.87
C VAL A 462 -3.15 15.71 3.59
N TRP A 463 -4.13 15.23 4.34
CA TRP A 463 -4.86 16.01 5.35
C TRP A 463 -4.74 15.33 6.70
N ILE A 464 -4.47 16.12 7.74
CA ILE A 464 -4.46 15.66 9.12
C ILE A 464 -4.90 16.79 10.05
N ASP A 465 -5.89 16.50 10.91
CA ASP A 465 -6.38 17.42 11.94
C ASP A 465 -6.62 18.86 11.43
N GLY A 466 -7.35 18.98 10.31
CA GLY A 466 -7.68 20.28 9.71
C GLY A 466 -6.58 20.90 8.82
N HIS A 467 -5.37 20.34 8.79
CA HIS A 467 -4.23 20.88 8.05
C HIS A 467 -3.89 20.02 6.83
N THR A 468 -3.40 20.65 5.77
CA THR A 468 -2.90 19.96 4.58
C THR A 468 -1.39 20.01 4.47
N ALA A 469 -0.81 18.93 3.95
CA ALA A 469 0.61 18.77 3.76
C ALA A 469 0.91 18.10 2.40
N ALA A 470 2.11 18.39 1.89
CA ALA A 470 2.64 17.94 0.61
C ALA A 470 1.79 18.25 -0.64
N ASP A 471 2.45 18.36 -1.79
CA ASP A 471 1.77 18.49 -3.08
C ASP A 471 1.27 17.13 -3.54
N ALA A 472 0.10 17.09 -4.17
CA ALA A 472 -0.40 15.88 -4.81
C ALA A 472 0.53 15.44 -5.95
N VAL A 473 0.80 14.15 -6.01
CA VAL A 473 1.64 13.51 -7.03
C VAL A 473 0.78 12.77 -8.06
N LEU A 474 1.38 12.25 -9.13
CA LEU A 474 0.70 11.52 -10.21
C LEU A 474 -0.32 10.50 -9.70
N GLU A 475 0.10 9.71 -8.70
CA GLU A 475 -0.70 8.67 -8.06
C GLU A 475 -2.05 9.18 -7.53
N ASP A 476 -2.07 10.38 -6.92
CA ASP A 476 -3.27 10.95 -6.31
C ASP A 476 -4.33 11.28 -7.37
N TYR A 477 -3.91 11.94 -8.45
CA TYR A 477 -4.76 12.27 -9.58
C TYR A 477 -5.31 11.01 -10.26
N ALA A 478 -4.41 10.09 -10.57
CA ALA A 478 -4.75 8.89 -11.31
C ALA A 478 -5.66 7.94 -10.50
N ALA A 479 -5.38 7.75 -9.21
CA ALA A 479 -6.22 6.95 -8.32
C ALA A 479 -7.60 7.58 -8.15
N LEU A 480 -7.67 8.89 -7.88
CA LEU A 480 -8.94 9.59 -7.67
C LEU A 480 -9.80 9.58 -8.94
N GLY A 481 -9.22 9.87 -10.11
CA GLY A 481 -9.93 9.77 -11.38
C GLY A 481 -10.53 8.38 -11.62
N ASN A 482 -9.76 7.31 -11.36
CA ASN A 482 -10.25 5.94 -11.47
C ASN A 482 -11.39 5.63 -10.48
N ALA A 483 -11.28 6.13 -9.24
CA ALA A 483 -12.29 5.95 -8.22
C ALA A 483 -13.60 6.65 -8.57
N LEU A 484 -13.53 7.86 -9.14
CA LEU A 484 -14.68 8.64 -9.57
C LEU A 484 -15.39 7.99 -10.76
N ILE A 485 -14.67 7.40 -11.72
CA ILE A 485 -15.29 6.61 -12.78
C ILE A 485 -16.03 5.40 -12.18
N SER A 486 -15.41 4.66 -11.25
CA SER A 486 -16.10 3.52 -10.60
C SER A 486 -17.30 3.97 -9.76
N LEU A 487 -17.26 5.16 -9.17
CA LEU A 487 -18.39 5.74 -8.45
C LEU A 487 -19.52 6.14 -9.41
N HIS A 488 -19.20 6.67 -10.59
CA HIS A 488 -20.18 6.86 -11.66
C HIS A 488 -20.82 5.54 -12.07
N GLU A 489 -20.03 4.48 -12.30
CA GLU A 489 -20.57 3.16 -12.66
C GLU A 489 -21.54 2.61 -11.58
N ALA A 490 -21.28 2.90 -10.30
CA ALA A 490 -22.12 2.45 -9.18
C ALA A 490 -23.36 3.33 -8.92
N THR A 491 -23.30 4.63 -9.23
CA THR A 491 -24.36 5.61 -8.86
C THR A 491 -25.11 6.19 -10.05
N LEU A 492 -24.52 6.09 -11.25
CA LEU A 492 -24.93 6.75 -12.49
C LEU A 492 -24.98 8.28 -12.41
N GLU A 493 -24.38 8.90 -11.38
CA GLU A 493 -24.34 10.36 -11.25
C GLU A 493 -23.29 10.96 -12.20
N PRO A 494 -23.65 11.85 -13.15
CA PRO A 494 -22.72 12.38 -14.15
C PRO A 494 -21.57 13.23 -13.58
N ARG A 495 -21.79 13.91 -12.45
CA ARG A 495 -20.78 14.76 -11.81
C ARG A 495 -19.44 14.06 -11.59
N TRP A 496 -19.46 12.75 -11.29
CA TRP A 496 -18.23 12.01 -11.02
C TRP A 496 -17.38 11.84 -12.29
N LEU A 497 -18.02 11.71 -13.46
CA LEU A 497 -17.30 11.70 -14.74
C LEU A 497 -16.72 13.08 -15.06
N GLU A 498 -17.45 14.16 -14.79
CA GLU A 498 -16.97 15.52 -15.04
C GLU A 498 -15.71 15.82 -14.21
N GLU A 499 -15.72 15.45 -12.94
CA GLU A 499 -14.55 15.58 -12.04
C GLU A 499 -13.39 14.68 -12.48
N ALA A 500 -13.67 13.43 -12.88
CA ALA A 500 -12.64 12.53 -13.42
C ALA A 500 -11.98 13.10 -14.69
N ARG A 501 -12.78 13.71 -15.58
CA ARG A 501 -12.27 14.37 -16.79
C ARG A 501 -11.34 15.53 -16.45
N ALA A 502 -11.72 16.38 -15.51
CA ALA A 502 -10.89 17.50 -15.08
C ALA A 502 -9.55 17.01 -14.50
N LEU A 503 -9.55 15.91 -13.73
CA LEU A 503 -8.33 15.30 -13.22
C LEU A 503 -7.45 14.72 -14.33
N ILE A 504 -8.03 14.08 -15.36
CA ILE A 504 -7.28 13.58 -16.52
C ILE A 504 -6.55 14.70 -17.25
N GLU A 505 -7.25 15.81 -17.51
CA GLU A 505 -6.70 16.95 -18.23
C GLU A 505 -5.50 17.56 -17.48
N VAL A 506 -5.63 17.78 -16.16
CA VAL A 506 -4.53 18.27 -15.32
C VAL A 506 -3.40 17.26 -15.18
N MET A 507 -3.72 15.96 -15.09
CA MET A 507 -2.72 14.90 -14.99
C MET A 507 -1.83 14.84 -16.23
N LEU A 508 -2.43 14.92 -17.41
CA LEU A 508 -1.70 14.94 -18.69
C LEU A 508 -0.79 16.17 -18.78
N GLU A 509 -1.28 17.34 -18.39
CA GLU A 509 -0.53 18.60 -18.44
C GLU A 509 0.67 18.60 -17.47
N ARG A 510 0.46 18.20 -16.22
CA ARG A 510 1.47 18.38 -15.16
C ARG A 510 2.47 17.25 -15.05
N PHE A 511 2.07 16.03 -15.37
CA PHE A 511 2.86 14.82 -15.14
C PHE A 511 3.24 14.07 -16.41
N GLY A 512 2.58 14.36 -17.53
CA GLY A 512 2.88 13.77 -18.82
C GLY A 512 4.13 14.36 -19.46
N ASP A 513 4.95 13.49 -20.05
CA ASP A 513 5.99 13.85 -21.00
C ASP A 513 5.52 13.45 -22.40
N ASP A 514 5.16 14.43 -23.23
CA ASP A 514 4.62 14.20 -24.58
C ASP A 514 5.67 13.63 -25.56
N PRO A 515 6.91 14.17 -25.64
CA PRO A 515 7.99 13.59 -26.43
C PRO A 515 8.23 12.10 -26.19
N THR A 516 8.28 11.65 -24.94
CA THR A 516 8.59 10.25 -24.61
C THR A 516 7.35 9.37 -24.44
N GLY A 517 6.20 9.97 -24.12
CA GLY A 517 5.02 9.23 -23.67
C GLY A 517 5.15 8.71 -22.24
N ALA A 518 6.12 9.16 -21.45
CA ALA A 518 6.26 8.76 -20.05
C ALA A 518 5.37 9.59 -19.11
N PHE A 519 5.12 9.07 -17.91
CA PHE A 519 4.63 9.85 -16.79
C PHE A 519 5.73 9.92 -15.73
N HIS A 520 5.79 11.04 -15.02
CA HIS A 520 6.65 11.24 -13.85
C HIS A 520 5.81 11.38 -12.59
N ASP A 521 6.37 11.00 -11.44
CA ASP A 521 5.61 11.01 -10.19
C ASP A 521 5.35 12.43 -9.69
N THR A 522 6.31 13.34 -9.88
CA THR A 522 6.18 14.76 -9.52
C THR A 522 5.70 15.60 -10.70
N ALA A 523 5.03 16.72 -10.40
CA ALA A 523 4.63 17.69 -11.41
C ALA A 523 5.85 18.39 -12.04
N ALA A 524 5.71 18.88 -13.26
CA ALA A 524 6.80 19.55 -13.99
C ALA A 524 7.27 20.84 -13.32
N ASP A 525 6.43 21.45 -12.49
CA ASP A 525 6.67 22.67 -11.72
C ASP A 525 7.00 22.41 -10.23
N ALA A 526 7.18 21.14 -9.83
CA ALA A 526 7.47 20.77 -8.44
C ALA A 526 8.92 21.09 -8.02
N GLU A 527 9.21 20.92 -6.72
CA GLU A 527 10.58 20.96 -6.19
C GLU A 527 11.50 20.04 -7.01
N THR A 528 12.63 20.57 -7.45
CA THR A 528 13.62 19.79 -8.21
C THR A 528 14.47 18.95 -7.27
N LEU A 529 14.29 17.63 -7.34
CA LEU A 529 15.17 16.64 -6.71
C LEU A 529 16.39 16.36 -7.61
N VAL A 530 17.37 15.59 -7.12
CA VAL A 530 18.56 15.22 -7.91
C VAL A 530 18.24 14.51 -9.22
N VAL A 531 17.11 13.78 -9.26
CA VAL A 531 16.51 13.19 -10.45
C VAL A 531 15.00 13.29 -10.30
N ARG A 532 14.27 13.47 -11.41
CA ARG A 532 12.80 13.45 -11.38
C ARG A 532 12.31 12.00 -11.25
N PRO A 533 11.61 11.63 -10.17
CA PRO A 533 11.20 10.24 -9.95
C PRO A 533 10.18 9.76 -10.97
N ARG A 534 10.29 8.47 -11.28
CA ARG A 534 9.40 7.70 -12.16
C ARG A 534 9.36 6.26 -11.69
N ASP A 535 8.53 5.97 -10.70
CA ASP A 535 8.28 4.60 -10.28
C ASP A 535 7.16 3.97 -11.11
N VAL A 536 7.54 2.96 -11.89
CA VAL A 536 6.62 2.23 -12.78
C VAL A 536 6.20 0.89 -12.19
N GLN A 537 6.93 0.40 -11.20
CA GLN A 537 6.68 -0.90 -10.58
C GLN A 537 5.57 -0.78 -9.55
N ASP A 538 4.66 -1.73 -9.57
CA ASP A 538 3.71 -1.90 -8.50
C ASP A 538 4.44 -2.34 -7.23
N GLY A 539 4.17 -1.65 -6.12
CA GLY A 539 4.60 -2.04 -4.78
C GLY A 539 3.46 -2.74 -4.04
N ALA A 540 3.30 -2.41 -2.75
CA ALA A 540 2.08 -2.77 -2.02
C ALA A 540 0.82 -2.06 -2.58
N GLN A 541 1.03 -0.98 -3.33
CA GLN A 541 0.01 -0.21 -4.05
C GLN A 541 0.40 -0.11 -5.54
N PRO A 542 -0.56 0.12 -6.46
CA PRO A 542 -0.25 0.26 -7.87
C PRO A 542 0.59 1.50 -8.14
N SER A 543 1.47 1.45 -9.14
CA SER A 543 2.28 2.61 -9.50
C SER A 543 1.42 3.75 -10.06
N GLY A 544 1.86 5.00 -9.86
CA GLY A 544 1.19 6.17 -10.43
C GLY A 544 1.07 6.07 -11.95
N THR A 545 2.10 5.53 -12.61
CA THR A 545 2.08 5.25 -14.05
C THR A 545 0.98 4.24 -14.40
N ALA A 546 0.89 3.10 -13.70
CA ALA A 546 -0.11 2.08 -14.01
C ALA A 546 -1.55 2.59 -13.82
N LEU A 547 -1.79 3.39 -12.77
CA LEU A 547 -3.07 4.06 -12.53
C LEU A 547 -3.39 5.09 -13.63
N ALA A 548 -2.40 5.86 -14.09
CA ALA A 548 -2.59 6.87 -15.13
C ALA A 548 -2.94 6.23 -16.47
N VAL A 549 -2.24 5.15 -16.84
CA VAL A 549 -2.55 4.36 -18.04
C VAL A 549 -3.96 3.77 -17.91
N GLU A 550 -4.34 3.20 -16.77
CA GLU A 550 -5.70 2.71 -16.53
C GLU A 550 -6.76 3.81 -16.73
N LEU A 551 -6.52 4.98 -16.11
CA LEU A 551 -7.44 6.10 -16.17
C LEU A 551 -7.64 6.59 -17.60
N LEU A 552 -6.56 6.66 -18.39
CA LEU A 552 -6.63 7.07 -19.79
C LEU A 552 -7.34 6.06 -20.68
N VAL A 553 -7.21 4.76 -20.42
CA VAL A 553 -7.98 3.74 -21.15
C VAL A 553 -9.47 3.83 -20.81
N ARG A 554 -9.81 3.94 -19.52
CA ARG A 554 -11.22 4.05 -19.08
C ARG A 554 -11.84 5.35 -19.57
N GLY A 555 -11.18 6.47 -19.34
CA GLY A 555 -11.62 7.79 -19.78
C GLY A 555 -11.68 7.92 -21.30
N GLY A 556 -10.64 7.46 -22.02
CA GLY A 556 -10.61 7.52 -23.48
C GLY A 556 -11.82 6.87 -24.12
N ARG A 557 -12.28 5.74 -23.57
CA ARG A 557 -13.48 5.03 -24.03
C ARG A 557 -14.77 5.76 -23.63
N LEU A 558 -14.89 6.19 -22.37
CA LEU A 558 -16.11 6.83 -21.86
C LEU A 558 -16.38 8.21 -22.48
N PHE A 559 -15.33 8.98 -22.75
CA PHE A 559 -15.44 10.33 -23.30
C PHE A 559 -15.23 10.40 -24.83
N GLY A 560 -15.02 9.26 -25.50
CA GLY A 560 -14.75 9.23 -26.94
C GLY A 560 -13.47 9.98 -27.33
N ARG A 561 -12.40 9.85 -26.53
CA ARG A 561 -11.09 10.52 -26.69
C ARG A 561 -10.03 9.50 -27.09
N PRO A 562 -9.94 9.11 -28.38
CA PRO A 562 -8.99 8.10 -28.85
C PRO A 562 -7.52 8.50 -28.62
N GLU A 563 -7.22 9.79 -28.52
CA GLU A 563 -5.89 10.30 -28.20
C GLU A 563 -5.43 9.92 -26.78
N TRP A 564 -6.35 9.76 -25.83
CA TRP A 564 -6.04 9.31 -24.47
C TRP A 564 -5.69 7.82 -24.46
N GLU A 565 -6.43 6.99 -25.20
CA GLU A 565 -6.08 5.58 -25.34
C GLU A 565 -4.74 5.41 -26.09
N ALA A 566 -4.48 6.23 -27.12
CA ALA A 566 -3.19 6.24 -27.79
C ALA A 566 -2.04 6.65 -26.84
N ARG A 567 -2.28 7.63 -25.95
CA ARG A 567 -1.31 8.03 -24.92
C ARG A 567 -1.04 6.91 -23.91
N ALA A 568 -2.07 6.15 -23.54
CA ALA A 568 -1.95 4.97 -22.69
C ALA A 568 -1.12 3.86 -23.35
N ARG A 569 -1.36 3.57 -24.64
CA ARG A 569 -0.58 2.59 -25.42
C ARG A 569 0.90 2.95 -25.50
N ARG A 570 1.23 4.24 -25.72
CA ARG A 570 2.63 4.69 -25.70
C ARG A 570 3.30 4.46 -24.34
N ALA A 571 2.62 4.82 -23.25
CA ALA A 571 3.16 4.62 -21.91
C ALA A 571 3.36 3.13 -21.56
N LEU A 572 2.41 2.27 -21.96
CA LEU A 572 2.54 0.81 -21.82
C LEU A 572 3.75 0.26 -22.58
N ALA A 573 3.98 0.74 -23.81
CA ALA A 573 5.07 0.28 -24.66
C ALA A 573 6.46 0.53 -24.06
N LEU A 574 6.63 1.60 -23.25
CA LEU A 574 7.87 1.88 -22.53
C LEU A 574 8.25 0.76 -21.54
N GLU A 575 7.24 0.03 -21.03
CA GLU A 575 7.40 -0.97 -19.97
C GLU A 575 7.30 -2.41 -20.45
N ALA A 576 7.12 -2.65 -21.75
CA ALA A 576 6.95 -3.98 -22.33
C ALA A 576 7.99 -5.01 -21.86
N ALA A 577 9.28 -4.65 -21.96
CA ALA A 577 10.38 -5.51 -21.52
C ALA A 577 10.38 -5.77 -20.01
N SER A 578 9.91 -4.80 -19.21
CA SER A 578 9.79 -4.93 -17.75
C SER A 578 8.65 -5.90 -17.39
N LEU A 579 7.52 -5.81 -18.10
CA LEU A 579 6.34 -6.65 -17.91
C LEU A 579 6.65 -8.13 -18.21
N GLU A 580 7.39 -8.40 -19.28
CA GLU A 580 7.81 -9.75 -19.65
C GLU A 580 8.76 -10.36 -18.60
N ARG A 581 9.70 -9.55 -18.08
CA ARG A 581 10.74 -10.04 -17.18
C ARG A 581 10.27 -10.18 -15.73
N TRP A 582 9.39 -9.29 -15.26
CA TRP A 582 9.01 -9.17 -13.86
C TRP A 582 7.48 -9.03 -13.65
N PRO A 583 6.65 -9.95 -14.18
CA PRO A 583 5.20 -9.76 -14.23
C PRO A 583 4.52 -9.59 -12.85
N THR A 584 5.11 -10.12 -11.78
CA THR A 584 4.61 -9.92 -10.40
C THR A 584 4.64 -8.46 -9.96
N ALA A 585 5.56 -7.65 -10.50
CA ALA A 585 5.71 -6.23 -10.18
C ALA A 585 4.87 -5.31 -11.09
N PHE A 586 4.01 -5.85 -11.95
CA PHE A 586 3.24 -5.08 -12.95
C PHE A 586 1.79 -5.55 -13.09
N GLY A 587 1.21 -6.15 -12.04
CA GLY A 587 -0.15 -6.70 -12.07
C GLY A 587 -1.21 -5.68 -12.52
N ARG A 588 -1.10 -4.40 -12.13
CA ARG A 588 -2.03 -3.36 -12.59
C ARG A 588 -1.84 -3.07 -14.08
N LEU A 589 -0.61 -2.87 -14.53
CA LEU A 589 -0.35 -2.54 -15.94
C LEU A 589 -0.68 -3.73 -16.86
N LEU A 590 -0.49 -4.96 -16.42
CA LEU A 590 -0.94 -6.18 -17.12
C LEU A 590 -2.47 -6.25 -17.23
N THR A 591 -3.21 -5.85 -16.20
CA THR A 591 -4.68 -5.73 -16.26
C THR A 591 -5.12 -4.73 -17.32
N VAL A 592 -4.40 -3.60 -17.44
CA VAL A 592 -4.67 -2.58 -18.46
C VAL A 592 -4.28 -3.06 -19.86
N ALA A 593 -3.14 -3.75 -20.00
CA ALA A 593 -2.72 -4.37 -21.26
C ALA A 593 -3.76 -5.39 -21.77
N ASP A 594 -4.28 -6.24 -20.88
CA ASP A 594 -5.37 -7.16 -21.21
C ASP A 594 -6.62 -6.39 -21.69
N ALA A 595 -6.96 -5.27 -21.05
CA ALA A 595 -8.12 -4.46 -21.45
C ALA A 595 -7.92 -3.77 -22.81
N LEU A 596 -6.70 -3.36 -23.13
CA LEU A 596 -6.32 -2.81 -24.45
C LEU A 596 -6.33 -3.88 -25.55
N ALA A 597 -5.92 -5.11 -25.23
CA ALA A 597 -5.96 -6.25 -26.14
C ALA A 597 -7.40 -6.69 -26.46
N ALA A 598 -8.27 -6.66 -25.46
CA ALA A 598 -9.66 -7.08 -25.60
C ALA A 598 -10.56 -6.08 -26.34
N GLY A 599 -10.19 -4.80 -26.35
CA GLY A 599 -11.04 -3.72 -26.85
C GLY A 599 -12.21 -3.38 -25.91
N PRO A 600 -13.07 -2.41 -26.29
CA PRO A 600 -14.29 -2.09 -25.56
C PRO A 600 -15.34 -3.20 -25.73
N ALA A 601 -16.12 -3.45 -24.68
CA ALA A 601 -17.34 -4.26 -24.80
C ALA A 601 -18.48 -3.36 -25.31
N GLU A 602 -18.97 -3.62 -26.52
CA GLU A 602 -20.11 -2.90 -27.08
C GLU A 602 -21.41 -3.67 -26.80
N ILE A 603 -22.29 -3.07 -26.00
CA ILE A 603 -23.63 -3.60 -25.74
C ILE A 603 -24.62 -2.77 -26.56
N VAL A 604 -25.18 -3.37 -27.62
CA VAL A 604 -26.22 -2.73 -28.44
C VAL A 604 -27.59 -3.10 -27.89
N LEU A 605 -28.28 -2.12 -27.31
CA LEU A 605 -29.68 -2.26 -26.89
C LEU A 605 -30.60 -1.98 -28.09
N VAL A 606 -31.19 -3.02 -28.66
CA VAL A 606 -32.17 -2.88 -29.76
C VAL A 606 -33.58 -2.89 -29.18
N GLY A 607 -34.24 -1.74 -29.19
CA GLY A 607 -35.66 -1.58 -28.87
C GLY A 607 -36.48 -1.22 -30.13
N PRO A 608 -37.81 -1.43 -30.12
CA PRO A 608 -38.66 -0.87 -31.17
C PRO A 608 -38.47 0.65 -31.18
N ALA A 609 -38.34 1.25 -32.38
CA ALA A 609 -38.37 2.71 -32.49
C ALA A 609 -39.67 3.19 -31.86
N ASP A 610 -39.59 4.11 -30.90
CA ASP A 610 -40.77 4.79 -30.37
C ASP A 610 -41.51 5.43 -31.55
N ARG A 611 -42.56 4.74 -32.01
CA ARG A 611 -43.65 5.38 -32.71
C ARG A 611 -44.43 6.07 -31.61
N ASP A 612 -44.04 7.30 -31.28
CA ASP A 612 -44.95 8.37 -30.87
C ASP A 612 -44.16 9.66 -30.60
N GLY A 613 -44.22 10.55 -31.59
CA GLY A 613 -43.98 11.98 -31.45
C GLY A 613 -45.13 12.69 -32.16
N GLY A 614 -46.30 12.68 -31.53
CA GLY A 614 -47.40 13.59 -31.81
C GLY A 614 -47.27 14.89 -31.03
#